data_AF-A0A960EFV8-F1
#
_entry.id   AF-A0A960EFV8-F1
#
_cell.length_a   1.000
_cell.length_b   1.000
_cell.length_c   1.000
_cell.angle_alpha   90.00
_cell.angle_beta   90.00
_cell.angle_gamma   90.00
#
_symmetry.space_group_name_H-M   'P 1'
#
loop_
_entity.id
_entity.type
_entity.pdbx_description
1 polymer ?
#
loop_
_entity_poly.entity_id
_entity_poly.type
_entity_poly.pdbx_seq_one_letter_code
_entity_poly.pdbx_strand_id
1 'polypeptide(L)'
;STNADVLELGRAGEPEGIVVVADHQSAGRGRRGRRWEAPVGASLLCTVLLRPPARVAAAVTMAVSVAAADAVAELTGRSPRLKWPNDLVWPGDGSGP
;
A
#
# COMPACT_ATOMS: atom_id res chain seq x y z
N SER A 1 -10.46 -8.08 3.85
CA SER A 1 -9.15 -7.74 3.22
C SER A 1 -8.90 -6.32 3.62
N THR A 2 -7.72 -5.93 4.12
CA THR A 2 -7.54 -4.60 4.73
C THR A 2 -8.15 -3.44 3.91
N ASN A 3 -8.02 -3.49 2.58
CA ASN A 3 -8.61 -2.49 1.69
C ASN A 3 -10.15 -2.49 1.57
N ALA A 4 -10.78 -3.66 1.69
CA ALA A 4 -12.24 -3.77 1.76
C ALA A 4 -12.76 -3.31 3.12
N ASP A 5 -12.03 -3.64 4.18
CA ASP A 5 -12.38 -3.31 5.56
C ASP A 5 -12.31 -1.77 5.73
N VAL A 6 -11.26 -1.13 5.20
CA VAL A 6 -11.17 0.35 5.14
C VAL A 6 -12.24 0.99 4.24
N LEU A 7 -12.63 0.34 3.14
CA LEU A 7 -13.70 0.86 2.28
C LEU A 7 -15.05 0.87 3.01
N GLU A 8 -15.32 -0.12 3.86
CA GLU A 8 -16.51 -0.15 4.72
C GLU A 8 -16.48 0.97 5.75
N LEU A 9 -15.36 1.15 6.46
CA LEU A 9 -15.17 2.27 7.40
C LEU A 9 -15.35 3.64 6.72
N GLY A 10 -14.78 3.80 5.52
CA GLY A 10 -14.92 5.02 4.74
C GLY A 10 -16.38 5.34 4.38
N ARG A 11 -17.18 4.31 4.03
CA ARG A 11 -18.62 4.42 3.77
C ARG A 11 -19.44 4.71 5.02
N ALA A 12 -19.01 4.18 6.18
CA ALA A 12 -19.62 4.46 7.47
C ALA A 12 -19.37 5.89 7.97
N GLY A 13 -18.47 6.64 7.31
CA GLY A 13 -18.19 8.04 7.65
C GLY A 13 -17.04 8.22 8.63
N GLU A 14 -16.26 7.17 8.90
CA GLU A 14 -15.15 7.21 9.83
C GLU A 14 -14.08 8.25 9.45
N PRO A 15 -13.39 8.87 10.43
CA PRO A 15 -12.41 9.92 10.16
C PRO A 15 -11.18 9.40 9.41
N GLU A 16 -10.44 10.33 8.79
CA GLU A 16 -9.11 10.05 8.27
C GLU A 16 -8.15 9.55 9.38
N GLY A 17 -7.16 8.75 9.00
CA GLY A 17 -6.07 8.32 9.87
C GLY A 17 -6.23 6.92 10.43
N ILE A 18 -7.36 6.26 10.17
CA ILE A 18 -7.53 4.85 10.55
C ILE A 18 -6.58 3.98 9.72
N VAL A 19 -5.84 3.13 10.42
CA VAL A 19 -4.96 2.12 9.82
C VAL A 19 -5.50 0.73 10.16
N VAL A 20 -5.76 -0.07 9.13
CA VAL A 20 -6.11 -1.49 9.28
C VAL A 20 -4.91 -2.32 8.88
N VAL A 21 -4.50 -3.24 9.75
CA VAL A 21 -3.39 -4.17 9.54
C VAL A 21 -3.90 -5.61 9.64
N ALA A 22 -3.31 -6.53 8.89
CA ALA A 22 -3.61 -7.94 8.99
C ALA A 22 -2.34 -8.80 8.82
N ASP A 23 -2.23 -9.89 9.59
CA ASP A 23 -1.17 -10.89 9.39
C ASP A 23 -1.41 -11.77 8.16
N HIS A 24 -2.68 -11.86 7.71
CA HIS A 24 -3.09 -12.62 6.55
C HIS A 24 -4.38 -12.08 5.94
N GLN A 25 -4.45 -12.08 4.60
CA GLN A 25 -5.64 -11.71 3.85
C GLN A 25 -6.18 -12.90 3.04
N SER A 26 -7.28 -13.51 3.49
CA SER A 26 -7.95 -14.61 2.78
C SER A 26 -8.42 -14.24 1.36
N ALA A 27 -8.79 -12.97 1.18
CA ALA A 27 -9.27 -12.38 -0.08
C ALA A 27 -8.45 -11.13 -0.48
N GLY A 28 -7.12 -11.21 -0.42
CA GLY A 28 -6.24 -10.14 -0.88
C GLY A 28 -6.42 -9.85 -2.38
N ARG A 29 -6.50 -8.56 -2.74
CA ARG A 29 -6.74 -8.11 -4.11
C ARG A 29 -5.67 -7.10 -4.52
N GLY A 30 -4.97 -7.40 -5.61
CA GLY A 30 -4.11 -6.48 -6.32
C GLY A 30 -4.86 -5.73 -7.42
N ARG A 31 -4.12 -4.94 -8.21
CA ARG A 31 -4.67 -4.20 -9.35
C ARG A 31 -5.14 -5.15 -10.46
N ARG A 32 -6.15 -4.69 -11.22
CA ARG A 32 -6.70 -5.39 -12.40
C ARG A 32 -7.23 -6.79 -12.08
N GLY A 33 -7.81 -6.97 -10.88
CA GLY A 33 -8.45 -8.23 -10.47
C GLY A 33 -7.48 -9.34 -10.09
N ARG A 34 -6.16 -9.10 -10.09
CA ARG A 34 -5.18 -10.10 -9.64
C ARG A 34 -5.34 -10.38 -8.16
N ARG A 35 -5.20 -11.64 -7.75
CA ARG A 35 -5.13 -12.01 -6.34
C ARG A 35 -3.81 -11.52 -5.75
N TRP A 36 -3.86 -11.03 -4.52
CA TRP A 36 -2.67 -10.74 -3.72
C TRP A 36 -2.59 -11.78 -2.61
N GLU A 37 -1.54 -12.59 -2.65
CA GLU A 37 -1.29 -13.65 -1.67
C GLU A 37 0.02 -13.35 -0.96
N ALA A 38 0.00 -13.43 0.37
CA ALA A 38 1.17 -13.33 1.21
C ALA A 38 1.10 -14.43 2.27
N PRO A 39 2.17 -15.21 2.48
CA PRO A 39 2.23 -16.14 3.60
C PRO A 39 2.02 -15.41 4.93
N VAL A 40 1.43 -16.10 5.91
CA VAL A 40 1.18 -15.56 7.25
C VAL A 40 2.49 -15.03 7.85
N GLY A 41 2.49 -13.77 8.29
CA GLY A 41 3.65 -13.13 8.94
C GLY A 41 4.82 -12.80 8.00
N ALA A 42 4.70 -13.03 6.69
CA ALA A 42 5.78 -12.75 5.73
C ALA A 42 5.72 -11.34 5.13
N SER A 43 4.66 -10.58 5.39
CA SER A 43 4.47 -9.24 4.80
C SER A 43 3.66 -8.35 5.73
N LEU A 44 3.98 -7.05 5.73
CA LEU A 44 3.12 -6.03 6.31
C LEU A 44 1.94 -5.77 5.35
N LEU A 45 0.75 -6.23 5.72
CA LEU A 45 -0.47 -5.95 4.99
C LEU A 45 -1.23 -4.85 5.70
N CYS A 46 -1.24 -3.64 5.12
CA CYS A 46 -1.87 -2.48 5.74
C CYS A 46 -2.70 -1.67 4.73
N THR A 47 -3.69 -0.95 5.23
CA THR A 47 -4.43 0.06 4.48
C THR A 47 -4.75 1.23 5.38
N VAL A 48 -4.56 2.45 4.87
CA VAL A 48 -4.82 3.71 5.57
C VAL A 48 -6.03 4.40 4.96
N LEU A 49 -6.98 4.83 5.78
CA LEU A 49 -8.11 5.66 5.36
C LEU A 49 -7.66 7.12 5.26
N LEU A 50 -7.68 7.67 4.05
CA LEU A 50 -7.38 9.08 3.79
C LEU A 50 -8.61 9.76 3.16
N ARG A 51 -8.79 11.05 3.43
CA ARG A 51 -9.87 11.90 2.89
C ARG A 51 -9.28 13.13 2.17
N PRO A 52 -8.42 12.94 1.15
CA PRO A 52 -7.84 14.05 0.41
C PRO A 52 -8.90 14.81 -0.40
N PRO A 53 -8.69 16.11 -0.68
CA PRO A 53 -9.50 16.81 -1.68
C PRO A 53 -9.46 16.09 -3.04
N ALA A 54 -10.59 16.02 -3.74
CA ALA A 54 -10.71 15.27 -5.00
C ALA A 54 -9.63 15.63 -6.04
N ARG A 55 -9.24 16.91 -6.11
CA ARG A 55 -8.20 17.42 -7.02
C ARG A 55 -6.81 16.80 -6.81
N VAL A 56 -6.51 16.26 -5.63
CA VAL A 56 -5.22 15.62 -5.31
C VAL A 56 -5.32 14.12 -5.04
N ALA A 57 -6.52 13.52 -5.13
CA ALA A 57 -6.71 12.11 -4.82
C ALA A 57 -5.82 11.18 -5.65
N ALA A 58 -5.59 11.50 -6.93
CA ALA A 58 -4.70 10.74 -7.80
C ALA A 58 -3.22 10.83 -7.35
N ALA A 59 -2.80 11.94 -6.75
CA ALA A 59 -1.42 12.16 -6.30
C ALA A 59 -1.10 11.38 -5.02
N VAL A 60 -2.10 10.98 -4.23
CA VAL A 60 -1.90 10.21 -2.99
C VAL A 60 -1.16 8.90 -3.25
N THR A 61 -1.45 8.20 -4.34
CA THR A 61 -0.75 6.95 -4.69
C THR A 61 0.75 7.18 -4.87
N MET A 62 1.13 8.29 -5.52
CA MET A 62 2.52 8.66 -5.74
C MET A 62 3.19 9.06 -4.42
N ALA A 63 2.51 9.86 -3.59
CA ALA A 63 3.00 10.28 -2.28
C ALA A 63 3.25 9.06 -1.37
N VAL A 64 2.32 8.10 -1.33
CA VAL A 64 2.48 6.86 -0.56
C VAL A 64 3.65 6.03 -1.07
N SER A 65 3.88 5.98 -2.39
CA SER A 65 5.01 5.24 -2.95
C SER A 65 6.35 5.82 -2.52
N VAL A 66 6.49 7.14 -2.56
CA VAL A 66 7.70 7.83 -2.07
C VAL A 66 7.87 7.61 -0.56
N ALA A 67 6.84 7.84 0.23
CA ALA A 67 6.89 7.66 1.68
C ALA A 67 7.24 6.21 2.08
N ALA A 68 6.73 5.21 1.36
CA ALA A 68 7.08 3.81 1.60
C ALA A 68 8.55 3.52 1.26
N ALA A 69 9.09 4.11 0.20
CA ALA A 69 10.49 3.93 -0.17
C ALA A 69 11.43 4.56 0.87
N ASP A 70 11.09 5.76 1.34
CA ASP A 70 11.82 6.45 2.41
C ASP A 70 11.79 5.64 3.71
N ALA A 71 10.61 5.16 4.12
CA ALA A 71 10.47 4.33 5.32
C ALA A 71 11.29 3.03 5.24
N VAL A 72 11.31 2.35 4.08
CA VAL A 72 12.15 1.15 3.90
C VAL A 72 13.63 1.51 3.99
N ALA A 73 14.06 2.61 3.38
CA ALA A 73 15.45 3.06 3.44
C ALA A 73 15.89 3.40 4.87
N GLU A 74 15.07 4.14 5.62
CA GLU A 74 15.35 4.52 7.00
C GLU A 74 15.42 3.30 7.93
N LEU A 75 14.45 2.38 7.82
CA LEU A 75 14.35 1.23 8.72
C LEU A 75 15.33 0.11 8.41
N THR A 76 15.73 -0.05 7.16
CA THR A 76 16.51 -1.22 6.71
C THR A 76 17.89 -0.88 6.14
N GLY A 77 18.16 0.39 5.86
CA GLY A 77 19.36 0.83 5.14
C GLY A 77 19.37 0.44 3.65
N ARG A 78 18.26 -0.11 3.12
CA ARG A 78 18.14 -0.54 1.71
C ARG A 78 17.25 0.42 0.94
N SER A 79 17.70 0.88 -0.22
CA SER A 79 16.94 1.80 -1.07
C SER A 79 16.24 1.05 -2.22
N PRO A 80 14.92 0.83 -2.17
CA PRO A 80 14.17 0.31 -3.30
C PRO A 80 14.06 1.36 -4.42
N ARG A 81 13.81 0.91 -5.66
CA ARG A 81 13.42 1.79 -6.77
C ARG A 81 11.91 1.88 -6.86
N LEU A 82 11.42 3.02 -7.37
CA LEU A 82 10.01 3.22 -7.67
C LEU A 82 9.70 2.78 -9.10
N LYS A 83 8.91 1.72 -9.22
CA LYS A 83 8.17 1.41 -10.44
C LYS A 83 6.85 2.15 -10.38
N TRP A 84 6.85 3.33 -10.98
CA TRP A 84 5.70 4.22 -10.92
C TRP A 84 4.41 3.59 -11.47
N PRO A 85 3.23 3.91 -10.90
CA PRO A 85 3.05 4.88 -9.82
C PRO A 85 2.97 4.29 -8.41
N ASN A 86 3.11 2.97 -8.23
CA ASN A 86 2.57 2.28 -7.05
C ASN A 86 3.36 1.05 -6.57
N ASP A 87 4.51 0.73 -7.18
CA ASP A 87 5.27 -0.47 -6.84
C ASP A 87 6.71 -0.11 -6.45
N LEU A 88 7.21 -0.72 -5.39
CA LEU A 88 8.62 -0.67 -4.99
C LEU A 88 9.31 -1.96 -5.48
N VAL A 89 10.50 -1.82 -6.05
CA VAL A 89 11.27 -2.94 -6.62
C VAL A 89 12.71 -2.89 -6.16
N TRP A 90 13.38 -4.04 -6.04
CA TRP A 90 14.78 -4.07 -5.67
C TRP A 90 15.66 -3.84 -6.91
N PRO A 91 16.78 -3.09 -6.79
CA PRO A 91 17.72 -2.99 -7.89
C PRO A 91 18.20 -4.38 -8.35
N GLY A 92 17.98 -4.70 -9.63
CA GLY A 92 18.48 -5.94 -10.23
C GLY A 92 17.58 -7.17 -10.10
N ASP A 93 16.36 -7.05 -9.55
CA ASP A 93 15.39 -8.16 -9.46
C ASP A 93 14.70 -8.52 -10.80
N GLY A 94 15.24 -8.04 -11.93
CA GLY A 94 14.66 -8.23 -13.25
C GLY A 94 13.34 -7.48 -13.47
N SER A 95 12.81 -6.79 -12.46
CA SER A 95 11.58 -6.01 -12.52
C SER A 95 11.85 -4.52 -12.81
N GLY A 96 12.73 -4.24 -13.76
CA GLY A 96 12.94 -2.89 -14.30
C GLY A 96 13.78 -1.94 -13.42
N PRO A 97 14.12 -0.74 -13.91
CA PRO A 97 13.23 0.25 -14.52
C PRO A 97 12.58 -0.18 -15.83
#